data_AF-A0A959F598-F1
#
_entry.id   AF-A0A959F598-F1
#
_cell.length_a   1.000
_cell.length_b   1.000
_cell.length_c   1.000
_cell.angle_alpha   90.00
_cell.angle_beta   90.00
_cell.angle_gamma   90.00
#
_symmetry.space_group_name_H-M   'P 1'
#
loop_
_entity.id
_entity.type
_entity.pdbx_description
1 polymer ?
#
loop_
_entity_poly.entity_id
_entity_poly.type
_entity_poly.pdbx_seq_one_letter_code
_entity_poly.pdbx_strand_id
1 'polypeptide(L)'
;PSVGDVITLLEYARVSIFLDLSLYQPAQKVAYVTAFMQALSGLRARRGIPHWFLIDEAHYFCSQEGGILTDLLLENARFGGFTFVTYQSAAMPVKLLRAVDHWMFTRIRDRQELRHLKHALGTRSCSGLEQLHKLSNKQLYLCLGETNQMEPPVSGVIELDKVSRATPHVRHLHKYLLAPLPADKQFYFHLNSSDRSVRPAASLWEFLQALPLLSPKTIKYHLGREDFERWVREVIHDEELSRQIHKLAQRDIAGEAMKDALYDTVSHRFDELESLI
;
A
#
# COMPACT_ATOMS: atom_id res chain seq x y z
N PRO A 1 -2.74 -16.21 2.75
CA PRO A 1 -3.71 -17.33 2.57
C PRO A 1 -3.25 -18.22 1.41
N SER A 2 -3.72 -19.47 1.29
CA SER A 2 -3.45 -20.26 0.09
C SER A 2 -4.30 -19.74 -1.08
N VAL A 3 -3.83 -19.92 -2.31
CA VAL A 3 -4.61 -19.56 -3.50
C VAL A 3 -5.95 -20.30 -3.53
N GLY A 4 -5.97 -21.58 -3.12
CA GLY A 4 -7.19 -22.39 -3.08
C GLY A 4 -8.26 -21.83 -2.13
N ASP A 5 -7.85 -21.34 -0.96
CA ASP A 5 -8.78 -20.74 0.01
C ASP A 5 -9.42 -19.48 -0.57
N VAL A 6 -8.61 -18.62 -1.22
CA VAL A 6 -9.10 -17.39 -1.83
C VAL A 6 -10.08 -17.70 -2.97
N ILE A 7 -9.76 -18.66 -3.83
CA ILE A 7 -10.65 -19.08 -4.92
C ILE A 7 -11.97 -19.65 -4.38
N THR A 8 -11.91 -20.43 -3.31
CA THR A 8 -13.09 -20.97 -2.63
C THR A 8 -13.95 -19.84 -2.06
N LEU A 9 -13.34 -18.86 -1.39
CA LEU A 9 -14.05 -17.69 -0.88
C LEU A 9 -14.70 -16.88 -2.01
N LEU A 10 -13.99 -16.63 -3.12
CA LEU A 10 -14.56 -15.95 -4.28
C LEU A 10 -15.76 -16.71 -4.84
N GLU A 11 -15.67 -18.04 -4.93
CA GLU A 11 -16.72 -18.87 -5.52
C GLU A 11 -18.00 -18.91 -4.67
N TYR A 12 -17.88 -18.95 -3.35
CA TYR A 12 -19.03 -19.23 -2.47
C TYR A 12 -19.52 -18.04 -1.63
N ALA A 13 -18.65 -17.08 -1.28
CA ALA A 13 -19.00 -16.08 -0.26
C ALA A 13 -19.59 -14.77 -0.82
N ARG A 14 -19.53 -14.51 -2.13
CA ARG A 14 -19.98 -13.23 -2.76
C ARG A 14 -19.48 -11.98 -2.01
N VAL A 15 -18.22 -12.01 -1.57
CA VAL A 15 -17.57 -10.91 -0.85
C VAL A 15 -16.53 -10.21 -1.73
N SER A 16 -16.24 -8.95 -1.40
CA SER A 16 -15.01 -8.29 -1.86
C SER A 16 -13.83 -8.83 -1.07
N ILE A 17 -12.78 -9.26 -1.76
CA ILE A 17 -11.56 -9.76 -1.12
C ILE A 17 -10.43 -8.76 -1.35
N PHE A 18 -9.78 -8.36 -0.27
CA PHE A 18 -8.54 -7.60 -0.30
C PHE A 18 -7.39 -8.54 0.04
N LEU A 19 -6.43 -8.67 -0.87
CA LEU A 19 -5.25 -9.51 -0.67
C LEU A 19 -4.05 -8.61 -0.35
N ASP A 20 -3.70 -8.51 0.92
CA ASP A 20 -2.46 -7.82 1.29
C ASP A 20 -1.24 -8.73 1.11
N LEU A 21 -0.35 -8.32 0.21
CA LEU A 21 0.93 -8.97 -0.08
C LEU A 21 2.11 -8.16 0.45
N SER A 22 1.89 -7.19 1.34
CA SER A 22 2.91 -6.27 1.85
C SER A 22 4.12 -6.98 2.46
N LEU A 23 3.88 -8.06 3.22
CA LEU A 23 4.89 -8.85 3.94
C LEU A 23 5.70 -9.82 3.05
N TYR A 24 5.24 -10.07 1.83
CA TYR A 24 5.90 -11.01 0.91
C TYR A 24 7.14 -10.36 0.29
N GLN A 25 8.18 -11.15 0.02
CA GLN A 25 9.31 -10.68 -0.78
C GLN A 25 8.89 -10.52 -2.26
N PRO A 26 9.55 -9.66 -3.06
CA PRO A 26 9.14 -9.39 -4.44
C PRO A 26 8.91 -10.64 -5.30
N ALA A 27 9.83 -11.61 -5.26
CA ALA A 27 9.70 -12.87 -5.99
C ALA A 27 8.49 -13.71 -5.51
N GLN A 28 8.22 -13.71 -4.20
CA GLN A 28 7.08 -14.42 -3.62
C GLN A 28 5.75 -13.76 -4.01
N LYS A 29 5.70 -12.43 -4.09
CA LYS A 29 4.51 -11.69 -4.59
C LYS A 29 4.19 -12.11 -6.02
N VAL A 30 5.18 -12.09 -6.91
CA VAL A 30 5.00 -12.47 -8.32
C VAL A 30 4.56 -13.93 -8.44
N ALA A 31 5.20 -14.85 -7.71
CA ALA A 31 4.81 -16.26 -7.72
C ALA A 31 3.38 -16.49 -7.23
N TYR A 32 3.00 -15.84 -6.12
CA TYR A 32 1.64 -15.92 -5.57
C TYR A 32 0.59 -15.40 -6.53
N VAL A 33 0.81 -14.20 -7.11
CA VAL A 33 -0.13 -13.61 -8.08
C VAL A 33 -0.20 -14.44 -9.35
N THR A 34 0.92 -15.02 -9.82
CA THR A 34 0.91 -15.93 -10.97
C THR A 34 0.02 -17.15 -10.72
N ALA A 35 0.22 -17.84 -9.60
CA ALA A 35 -0.60 -18.99 -9.23
C ALA A 35 -2.08 -18.62 -9.03
N PHE A 36 -2.33 -17.46 -8.41
CA PHE A 36 -3.67 -16.93 -8.25
C PHE A 36 -4.35 -16.66 -9.60
N MET A 37 -3.67 -16.00 -10.53
CA MET A 37 -4.19 -15.69 -11.86
C MET A 37 -4.50 -16.95 -12.67
N GLN A 38 -3.67 -17.99 -12.58
CA GLN A 38 -3.94 -19.28 -13.22
C GLN A 38 -5.23 -19.92 -12.69
N ALA A 39 -5.44 -19.90 -11.37
CA ALA A 39 -6.65 -20.45 -10.76
C ALA A 39 -7.88 -19.57 -11.07
N LEU A 40 -7.69 -18.25 -11.11
CA LEU A 40 -8.73 -17.26 -11.42
C LEU A 40 -9.27 -17.44 -12.84
N SER A 41 -8.40 -17.70 -13.84
CA SER A 41 -8.82 -17.95 -15.23
C SER A 41 -9.91 -19.01 -15.31
N GLY A 42 -9.73 -20.12 -14.59
CA GLY A 42 -10.70 -21.22 -14.56
C GLY A 42 -12.02 -20.83 -13.90
N LEU A 43 -11.97 -20.05 -12.82
CA LEU A 43 -13.18 -19.58 -12.14
C LEU A 43 -13.96 -18.58 -13.01
N ARG A 44 -13.26 -17.61 -13.60
CA ARG A 44 -13.85 -16.60 -14.50
C ARG A 44 -14.47 -17.24 -15.74
N ALA A 45 -13.81 -18.22 -16.36
CA ALA A 45 -14.35 -18.92 -17.52
C ALA A 45 -15.67 -19.66 -17.20
N ARG A 46 -15.80 -20.23 -15.99
CA ARG A 46 -16.99 -21.01 -15.59
C ARG A 46 -18.12 -20.14 -15.04
N ARG A 47 -17.79 -19.10 -14.26
CA ARG A 47 -18.77 -18.35 -13.46
C ARG A 47 -18.77 -16.84 -13.68
N GLY A 48 -17.83 -16.30 -14.45
CA GLY A 48 -17.72 -14.85 -14.69
C GLY A 48 -17.29 -14.02 -13.47
N ILE A 49 -16.86 -14.66 -12.38
CA ILE A 49 -16.46 -14.00 -11.14
C ILE A 49 -14.94 -14.08 -10.91
N PRO A 50 -14.33 -13.06 -10.30
CA PRO A 50 -14.94 -11.78 -9.91
C PRO A 50 -15.19 -10.87 -11.13
N HIS A 51 -16.23 -10.04 -11.04
CA HIS A 51 -16.55 -9.05 -12.08
C HIS A 51 -15.51 -7.93 -12.18
N TRP A 52 -14.84 -7.63 -11.07
CA TRP A 52 -13.80 -6.61 -10.98
C TRP A 52 -12.59 -7.19 -10.26
N PHE A 53 -11.42 -6.97 -10.84
CA PHE A 53 -10.12 -7.31 -10.29
C PHE A 53 -9.23 -6.08 -10.37
N LEU A 54 -8.70 -5.64 -9.22
CA LEU A 54 -7.84 -4.47 -9.13
C LEU A 54 -6.45 -4.89 -8.68
N ILE A 55 -5.43 -4.41 -9.39
CA ILE A 55 -4.03 -4.57 -9.02
C ILE A 55 -3.49 -3.20 -8.67
N ASP A 56 -3.15 -3.01 -7.40
CA ASP A 56 -2.41 -1.84 -6.96
C ASP A 56 -0.91 -2.04 -7.22
N GLU A 57 -0.21 -0.94 -7.50
CA GLU A 57 1.21 -0.91 -7.85
C GLU A 57 1.60 -1.96 -8.92
N ALA A 58 0.83 -2.01 -10.00
CA ALA A 58 0.91 -3.02 -11.05
C ALA A 58 2.32 -3.15 -11.69
N HIS A 59 3.14 -2.09 -11.65
CA HIS A 59 4.50 -2.07 -12.18
C HIS A 59 5.47 -3.01 -11.45
N TYR A 60 5.17 -3.42 -10.21
CA TYR A 60 5.99 -4.43 -9.51
C TYR A 60 5.76 -5.85 -10.04
N PHE A 61 4.60 -6.10 -10.64
CA PHE A 61 4.19 -7.44 -11.09
C PHE A 61 4.54 -7.69 -12.56
N CYS A 62 4.55 -6.63 -13.37
CA CYS A 62 4.62 -6.72 -14.82
C CYS A 62 5.89 -6.04 -15.37
N SER A 63 7.08 -6.51 -14.97
CA SER A 63 8.34 -5.84 -15.39
C SER A 63 8.89 -6.29 -16.74
N GLN A 64 8.37 -7.39 -17.31
CA GLN A 64 8.87 -7.98 -18.55
C GLN A 64 7.73 -8.23 -19.56
N GLU A 65 7.98 -7.82 -20.80
CA GLU A 65 7.11 -8.14 -21.93
C GLU A 65 7.25 -9.63 -22.28
N GLY A 66 6.12 -10.35 -22.36
CA GLY A 66 6.11 -11.82 -22.55
C GLY A 66 6.43 -12.63 -21.29
N GLY A 67 6.38 -12.00 -20.11
CA GLY A 67 6.41 -12.74 -18.84
C GLY A 67 5.11 -13.50 -18.59
N ILE A 68 5.19 -14.67 -17.94
CA ILE A 68 4.03 -15.56 -17.66
C ILE A 68 2.87 -14.80 -17.01
N LEU A 69 3.16 -13.96 -16.00
CA LEU A 69 2.13 -13.18 -15.32
C LEU A 69 1.51 -12.12 -16.22
N THR A 70 2.33 -11.42 -17.03
CA THR A 70 1.84 -10.44 -18.01
C THR A 70 0.87 -11.10 -19.00
N ASP A 71 1.20 -12.29 -19.50
CA ASP A 71 0.37 -13.01 -20.47
C ASP A 71 -0.95 -13.48 -19.84
N LEU A 72 -0.92 -14.00 -18.60
CA LEU A 72 -2.13 -14.36 -17.86
C LEU A 72 -3.04 -13.16 -17.60
N LEU A 73 -2.46 -12.01 -17.25
CA LEU A 73 -3.22 -10.77 -17.06
C LEU A 73 -3.85 -10.29 -18.36
N LEU A 74 -3.10 -10.31 -19.46
CA LEU A 74 -3.61 -9.98 -20.79
C LEU A 74 -4.77 -10.90 -21.19
N GLU A 75 -4.62 -12.22 -21.01
CA GLU A 75 -5.65 -13.20 -21.35
C GLU A 75 -6.95 -12.94 -20.56
N ASN A 76 -6.84 -12.75 -19.25
CA ASN A 76 -8.00 -12.50 -18.39
C ASN A 76 -8.64 -11.12 -18.63
N ALA A 77 -7.83 -10.10 -18.95
CA ALA A 77 -8.31 -8.74 -19.21
C ALA A 77 -9.21 -8.66 -20.45
N ARG A 78 -9.10 -9.60 -21.40
CA ARG A 78 -9.98 -9.68 -22.59
C ARG A 78 -11.46 -9.84 -22.25
N PHE A 79 -11.76 -10.34 -21.05
CA PHE A 79 -13.13 -10.50 -20.55
C PHE A 79 -13.61 -9.28 -19.74
N GLY A 80 -12.86 -8.18 -19.74
CA GLY A 80 -13.17 -6.96 -19.00
C GLY A 80 -12.95 -7.07 -17.49
N GLY A 81 -13.26 -6.00 -16.76
CA GLY A 81 -13.24 -6.01 -15.29
C GLY A 81 -11.84 -6.07 -14.67
N PHE A 82 -10.81 -5.59 -15.37
CA PHE A 82 -9.46 -5.42 -14.82
C PHE A 82 -9.13 -3.94 -14.66
N THR A 83 -8.62 -3.60 -13.49
CA THR A 83 -8.13 -2.26 -13.17
C THR A 83 -6.68 -2.35 -12.73
N PHE A 84 -5.81 -1.58 -13.37
CA PHE A 84 -4.40 -1.48 -13.01
C PHE A 84 -4.13 -0.09 -12.46
N VAL A 85 -3.53 -0.02 -11.28
CA VAL A 85 -3.08 1.23 -10.66
C VAL A 85 -1.56 1.24 -10.65
N THR A 86 -0.96 2.34 -11.11
CA THR A 86 0.50 2.50 -11.14
C THR A 86 0.88 3.97 -11.16
N TYR A 87 1.97 4.32 -10.46
CA TYR A 87 2.64 5.62 -10.61
C TYR A 87 3.79 5.60 -11.64
N GLN A 88 4.15 4.42 -12.15
CA GLN A 88 5.29 4.21 -13.05
C GLN A 88 4.85 3.40 -14.29
N SER A 89 4.07 4.04 -15.16
CA SER A 89 3.62 3.46 -16.43
C SER A 89 4.78 3.07 -17.36
N ALA A 90 5.94 3.74 -17.30
CA ALA A 90 7.12 3.36 -18.07
C ALA A 90 7.69 1.97 -17.72
N ALA A 91 7.38 1.45 -16.55
CA ALA A 91 7.76 0.11 -16.11
C ALA A 91 6.70 -0.96 -16.46
N MET A 92 5.60 -0.57 -17.10
CA MET A 92 4.53 -1.49 -17.52
C MET A 92 4.77 -2.00 -18.95
N PRO A 93 4.34 -3.22 -19.29
CA PRO A 93 4.48 -3.74 -20.65
C PRO A 93 3.55 -3.00 -21.60
N VAL A 94 4.07 -2.57 -22.76
CA VAL A 94 3.31 -1.78 -23.74
C VAL A 94 2.06 -2.53 -24.23
N LYS A 95 2.12 -3.86 -24.38
CA LYS A 95 0.95 -4.69 -24.70
C LYS A 95 -0.17 -4.58 -23.68
N LEU A 96 0.16 -4.55 -22.39
CA LEU A 96 -0.84 -4.41 -21.33
C LEU A 96 -1.45 -3.01 -21.34
N LEU A 97 -0.62 -1.97 -21.47
CA LEU A 97 -1.11 -0.59 -21.63
C LEU A 97 -2.07 -0.51 -22.83
N ARG A 98 -1.71 -1.06 -23.98
CA ARG A 98 -2.58 -1.06 -25.17
C ARG A 98 -3.86 -1.87 -25.02
N ALA A 99 -3.92 -2.82 -24.09
CA ALA A 99 -5.12 -3.61 -23.81
C ALA A 99 -6.14 -2.87 -22.92
N VAL A 100 -5.74 -1.77 -22.26
CA VAL A 100 -6.62 -0.99 -21.37
C VAL A 100 -7.57 -0.09 -22.17
N ASP A 101 -8.86 -0.27 -21.95
CA ASP A 101 -9.93 0.48 -22.65
C ASP A 101 -10.12 1.89 -22.10
N HIS A 102 -10.04 2.07 -20.77
CA HIS A 102 -10.29 3.34 -20.10
C HIS A 102 -9.14 3.73 -19.19
N TRP A 103 -8.84 5.02 -19.15
CA TRP A 103 -7.72 5.56 -18.40
C TRP A 103 -8.16 6.69 -17.48
N MET A 104 -7.68 6.64 -16.25
CA MET A 104 -7.81 7.71 -15.27
C MET A 104 -6.41 8.23 -14.95
N PHE A 105 -6.11 9.46 -15.37
CA PHE A 105 -4.84 10.10 -15.10
C PHE A 105 -5.00 11.13 -13.99
N THR A 106 -4.12 11.04 -12.99
CA THR A 106 -3.89 12.13 -12.04
C THR A 106 -2.79 13.05 -12.57
N ARG A 107 -2.35 14.03 -11.78
CA ARG A 107 -1.31 14.96 -12.20
C ARG A 107 0.03 14.23 -12.43
N ILE A 108 0.50 14.23 -13.68
CA ILE A 108 1.83 13.74 -14.07
C ILE A 108 2.71 14.93 -14.46
N ARG A 109 3.79 15.16 -13.70
CA ARG A 109 4.76 16.24 -13.95
C ARG A 109 5.96 15.81 -14.78
N ASP A 110 6.31 14.52 -14.72
CA ASP A 110 7.47 14.00 -15.42
C ASP A 110 7.21 13.95 -16.93
N ARG A 111 8.04 14.69 -17.68
CA ARG A 111 8.00 14.75 -19.14
C ARG A 111 8.44 13.44 -19.79
N GLN A 112 9.28 12.64 -19.13
CA GLN A 112 9.67 11.33 -19.64
C GLN A 112 8.49 10.36 -19.57
N GLU A 113 7.80 10.32 -18.43
CA GLU A 113 6.59 9.53 -18.23
C GLU A 113 5.49 9.90 -19.24
N LEU A 114 5.24 11.20 -19.45
CA LEU A 114 4.28 11.66 -20.45
C LEU A 114 4.66 11.25 -21.88
N ARG A 115 5.96 11.27 -22.22
CA ARG A 115 6.43 10.81 -23.54
C ARG A 115 6.23 9.31 -23.71
N HIS A 116 6.53 8.52 -22.68
CA HIS A 116 6.31 7.08 -22.69
C HIS A 116 4.82 6.75 -22.84
N LEU A 117 3.95 7.38 -22.06
CA LEU A 117 2.49 7.20 -22.16
C LEU A 117 1.96 7.51 -23.56
N LYS A 118 2.36 8.64 -24.15
CA LYS A 118 1.97 8.98 -25.53
C LYS A 118 2.40 7.91 -26.53
N HIS A 119 3.63 7.40 -26.39
CA HIS A 119 4.13 6.33 -27.26
C HIS A 119 3.38 5.02 -27.06
N ALA A 120 3.09 4.64 -25.81
CA ALA A 120 2.39 3.40 -25.49
C ALA A 120 0.93 3.43 -25.98
N LEU A 121 0.23 4.55 -25.76
CA LEU A 121 -1.16 4.77 -26.17
C LEU A 121 -1.33 4.92 -27.68
N GLY A 122 -0.29 5.34 -28.40
CA GLY A 122 -0.28 5.42 -29.86
C GLY A 122 -1.37 6.37 -30.39
N THR A 123 -2.19 5.88 -31.32
CA THR A 123 -3.29 6.62 -31.97
C THR A 123 -4.62 6.57 -31.22
N ARG A 124 -4.69 5.89 -30.06
CA ARG A 124 -5.92 5.90 -29.24
C ARG A 124 -6.21 7.34 -28.80
N SER A 125 -7.48 7.73 -28.89
CA SER A 125 -7.97 9.12 -28.83
C SER A 125 -7.92 9.77 -27.44
N CYS A 126 -6.84 9.57 -26.68
CA CYS A 126 -6.55 10.38 -25.49
C CYS A 126 -5.95 11.72 -25.92
N SER A 127 -6.74 12.55 -26.61
CA SER A 127 -6.39 13.96 -26.80
C SER A 127 -6.18 14.61 -25.44
N GLY A 128 -5.22 15.51 -25.26
CA GLY A 128 -5.09 16.24 -23.99
C GLY A 128 -4.16 15.65 -22.93
N LEU A 129 -3.37 14.61 -23.21
CA LEU A 129 -2.30 14.15 -22.29
C LEU A 129 -1.30 15.26 -21.93
N GLU A 130 -1.15 16.27 -22.80
CA GLU A 130 -0.33 17.45 -22.53
C GLU A 130 -0.79 18.21 -21.29
N GLN A 131 -2.10 18.19 -20.94
CA GLN A 131 -2.63 18.98 -19.83
C GLN A 131 -2.49 18.29 -18.46
N LEU A 132 -2.02 17.04 -18.42
CA LEU A 132 -1.87 16.27 -17.18
C LEU A 132 -0.96 16.97 -16.16
N HIS A 133 0.05 17.72 -16.61
CA HIS A 133 0.93 18.48 -15.72
C HIS A 133 0.22 19.66 -15.01
N LYS A 134 -0.90 20.14 -15.56
CA LYS A 134 -1.67 21.28 -15.05
C LYS A 134 -2.79 20.88 -14.08
N LEU A 135 -3.11 19.60 -13.98
CA LEU A 135 -4.19 19.12 -13.11
C LEU A 135 -3.92 19.48 -11.65
N SER A 136 -4.96 19.92 -10.94
CA SER A 136 -4.91 20.08 -9.48
C SER A 136 -5.05 18.74 -8.77
N ASN A 137 -4.83 18.71 -7.45
CA ASN A 137 -5.04 17.49 -6.65
C ASN A 137 -6.52 17.07 -6.57
N LYS A 138 -7.45 17.92 -7.04
CA LYS A 138 -8.89 17.64 -7.12
C LYS A 138 -9.34 17.41 -8.55
N GLN A 139 -8.43 17.21 -9.49
CA GLN A 139 -8.76 16.99 -10.89
C GLN A 139 -8.17 15.67 -11.35
N LEU A 140 -8.95 14.95 -12.14
CA LEU A 140 -8.49 13.79 -12.90
C LEU A 140 -8.81 14.00 -14.37
N TYR A 141 -7.98 13.45 -15.25
CA TYR A 141 -8.29 13.37 -16.66
C TYR A 141 -8.79 11.97 -16.97
N LEU A 142 -10.05 11.86 -17.41
CA LEU A 142 -10.66 10.62 -17.82
C LEU A 142 -10.53 10.50 -19.34
N CYS A 143 -9.79 9.51 -19.81
CA CYS A 143 -9.75 9.14 -21.21
C CYS A 143 -10.52 7.85 -21.41
N LEU A 144 -11.62 7.93 -22.16
CA LEU A 144 -12.52 6.82 -22.39
C LEU A 144 -12.26 6.26 -23.79
N GLY A 145 -12.05 4.94 -23.86
CA GLY A 145 -12.02 4.21 -25.11
C GLY A 145 -13.40 4.17 -25.78
N GLU A 146 -13.45 3.51 -26.94
CA GLU A 146 -14.68 3.31 -27.67
C GLU A 146 -15.70 2.55 -26.81
N THR A 147 -16.91 3.07 -26.73
CA THR A 147 -18.02 2.43 -26.02
C THR A 147 -19.15 2.17 -27.02
N ASN A 148 -19.89 1.08 -26.82
CA ASN A 148 -21.09 0.79 -27.62
C ASN A 148 -22.30 1.63 -27.20
N GLN A 149 -22.09 2.72 -26.44
CA GLN A 149 -23.17 3.61 -26.00
C GLN A 149 -23.55 4.56 -27.15
N MET A 150 -24.85 4.83 -27.28
CA MET A 150 -25.38 5.76 -28.29
C MET A 150 -24.82 7.19 -28.14
N GLU A 151 -24.60 7.62 -26.89
CA GLU A 151 -23.91 8.87 -26.55
C GLU A 151 -22.67 8.50 -25.75
N PRO A 152 -21.51 8.29 -26.41
CA PRO A 152 -20.31 7.91 -25.71
C PRO A 152 -19.87 9.05 -24.79
N PRO A 153 -19.49 8.74 -23.54
CA PRO A 153 -18.98 9.75 -22.62
C PRO A 153 -17.70 10.39 -23.18
N VAL A 154 -17.60 11.71 -23.06
CA VAL A 154 -16.51 12.50 -23.64
C VAL A 154 -15.29 12.47 -22.71
N SER A 155 -14.12 12.17 -23.27
CA SER A 155 -12.85 12.28 -22.56
C SER A 155 -12.61 13.72 -22.10
N GLY A 156 -12.21 13.92 -20.84
CA GLY A 156 -12.19 15.26 -20.24
C GLY A 156 -11.59 15.32 -18.85
N VAL A 157 -11.37 16.55 -18.38
CA VAL A 157 -11.01 16.82 -17.00
C VAL A 157 -12.28 16.76 -16.14
N ILE A 158 -12.24 15.95 -15.09
CA ILE A 158 -13.30 15.82 -14.10
C ILE A 158 -12.80 16.42 -12.79
N GLU A 159 -13.63 17.25 -12.17
CA GLU A 159 -13.40 17.76 -10.83
C GLU A 159 -13.92 16.75 -9.81
N LEU A 160 -13.04 16.35 -8.90
CA LEU A 160 -13.35 15.53 -7.75
C LEU A 160 -13.93 16.43 -6.69
N ASP A 161 -15.23 16.26 -6.43
CA ASP A 161 -15.84 16.79 -5.22
C ASP A 161 -15.20 16.18 -3.97
N LYS A 162 -15.49 16.77 -2.81
CA LYS A 162 -15.04 16.22 -1.51
C LYS A 162 -15.65 14.83 -1.31
N VAL A 163 -14.97 13.81 -1.83
CA VAL A 163 -15.20 12.43 -1.45
C VAL A 163 -14.70 12.33 -0.01
N SER A 164 -15.64 12.46 0.93
CA SER A 164 -15.40 12.07 2.31
C SER A 164 -14.97 10.62 2.28
N ARG A 165 -13.74 10.34 2.70
CA ARG A 165 -13.27 8.96 2.80
C ARG A 165 -14.23 8.22 3.74
N ALA A 166 -14.84 7.15 3.26
CA ALA A 166 -15.64 6.27 4.11
C ALA A 166 -14.75 5.56 5.16
N THR A 167 -13.46 5.39 4.84
CA THR A 167 -12.47 4.74 5.70
C THR A 167 -11.24 5.64 5.87
N PRO A 168 -10.77 5.90 7.10
CA PRO A 168 -9.54 6.66 7.32
C PRO A 168 -8.37 6.03 6.56
N HIS A 169 -7.48 6.88 6.04
CA HIS A 169 -6.33 6.43 5.27
C HIS A 169 -5.27 5.85 6.19
N VAL A 170 -5.18 4.53 6.27
CA VAL A 170 -4.17 3.87 7.07
C VAL A 170 -3.04 3.41 6.15
N ARG A 171 -2.11 4.31 5.84
CA ARG A 171 -1.00 4.04 4.94
C ARG A 171 -0.06 3.01 5.59
N HIS A 172 0.21 1.90 4.89
CA HIS A 172 1.31 0.97 5.22
C HIS A 172 1.33 0.42 6.66
N LEU A 173 0.17 0.30 7.31
CA LEU A 173 0.09 -0.14 8.70
C LEU A 173 0.84 -1.45 8.95
N HIS A 174 0.55 -2.48 8.15
CA HIS A 174 1.23 -3.77 8.21
C HIS A 174 2.75 -3.70 8.04
N LYS A 175 3.22 -2.78 7.18
CA LYS A 175 4.65 -2.67 6.87
C LYS A 175 5.45 -2.15 8.06
N TYR A 176 4.89 -1.27 8.89
CA TYR A 176 5.59 -0.71 10.04
C TYR A 176 5.25 -1.40 11.36
N LEU A 177 4.07 -2.03 11.45
CA LEU A 177 3.70 -2.84 12.59
C LEU A 177 4.57 -4.09 12.71
N LEU A 178 4.72 -4.84 11.62
CA LEU A 178 5.29 -6.19 11.66
C LEU A 178 6.54 -6.34 10.77
N ALA A 179 6.60 -5.69 9.60
CA ALA A 179 7.72 -5.90 8.70
C ALA A 179 9.01 -5.23 9.24
N PRO A 180 10.14 -5.95 9.26
CA PRO A 180 11.38 -5.40 9.78
C PRO A 180 11.91 -4.30 8.85
N LEU A 181 12.23 -3.16 9.47
CA LEU A 181 12.88 -2.02 8.86
C LEU A 181 14.33 -2.34 8.50
N PRO A 182 14.86 -1.74 7.42
CA PRO A 182 16.29 -1.77 7.10
C PRO A 182 17.13 -1.27 8.28
N ALA A 183 18.38 -1.75 8.40
CA ALA A 183 19.25 -1.49 9.56
C ALA A 183 19.43 0.00 9.89
N ASP A 184 19.46 0.88 8.87
CA ASP A 184 19.58 2.34 9.02
C ASP A 184 18.34 3.03 9.60
N LYS A 185 17.22 2.31 9.71
CA LYS A 185 15.93 2.81 10.20
C LYS A 185 15.44 2.16 11.50
N GLN A 186 16.18 1.19 12.03
CA GLN A 186 15.83 0.52 13.28
C GLN A 186 16.05 1.46 14.47
N PHE A 187 15.31 1.22 15.56
CA PHE A 187 15.55 1.92 16.81
C PHE A 187 16.65 1.22 17.60
N TYR A 188 17.73 1.94 17.89
CA TYR A 188 18.83 1.45 18.72
C TYR A 188 18.72 2.02 20.13
N PHE A 189 18.53 1.13 21.10
CA PHE A 189 18.42 1.51 22.51
C PHE A 189 19.78 1.82 23.12
N HIS A 190 19.84 2.89 23.92
CA HIS A 190 20.98 3.23 24.76
C HIS A 190 20.92 2.42 26.05
N LEU A 191 21.42 1.19 25.99
CA LEU A 191 21.28 0.24 27.08
C LEU A 191 22.17 0.59 28.29
N ASN A 192 21.58 0.50 29.47
CA ASN A 192 22.30 0.54 30.75
C ASN A 192 22.76 -0.88 31.14
N SER A 193 23.70 -0.98 32.07
CA SER A 193 24.26 -2.26 32.55
C SER A 193 23.22 -3.22 33.15
N SER A 194 22.06 -2.72 33.57
CA SER A 194 20.94 -3.50 34.09
C SER A 194 19.99 -4.03 33.01
N ASP A 195 20.12 -3.55 31.77
CA ASP A 195 19.27 -4.01 30.68
C ASP A 195 19.72 -5.38 30.21
N ARG A 196 18.74 -6.26 29.93
CA ARG A 196 19.01 -7.53 29.26
C ARG A 196 19.51 -7.25 27.84
N SER A 197 20.10 -8.22 27.15
CA SER A 197 20.54 -8.07 25.75
C SER A 197 19.35 -7.81 24.82
N VAL A 198 18.90 -6.55 24.79
CA VAL A 198 17.78 -6.07 23.97
C VAL A 198 18.32 -5.77 22.58
N ARG A 199 17.69 -6.35 21.57
CA ARG A 199 18.05 -6.11 20.17
C ARG A 199 17.43 -4.78 19.70
N PRO A 200 17.99 -4.15 18.65
CA PRO A 200 17.34 -3.01 18.02
C PRO A 200 15.93 -3.37 17.56
N ALA A 201 15.00 -2.42 17.62
CA ALA A 201 13.64 -2.63 17.15
C ALA A 201 13.52 -2.26 15.67
N ALA A 202 13.21 -3.25 14.84
CA ALA A 202 12.99 -3.08 13.41
C ALA A 202 11.51 -2.84 13.06
N SER A 203 10.58 -2.87 14.01
CA SER A 203 9.16 -2.60 13.78
C SER A 203 8.49 -2.10 15.06
N LEU A 204 7.25 -1.61 14.96
CA LEU A 204 6.51 -1.22 16.17
C LEU A 204 6.25 -2.42 17.09
N TRP A 205 6.06 -3.62 16.53
CA TRP A 205 5.98 -4.86 17.29
C TRP A 205 7.26 -5.16 18.06
N GLU A 206 8.42 -5.12 17.39
CA GLU A 206 9.70 -5.37 18.06
C GLU A 206 9.99 -4.30 19.13
N PHE A 207 9.56 -3.06 18.89
CA PHE A 207 9.63 -1.98 19.88
C PHE A 207 8.77 -2.31 21.11
N LEU A 208 7.51 -2.72 20.92
CA LEU A 208 6.61 -3.15 21.99
C LEU A 208 7.18 -4.33 22.80
N GLN A 209 7.78 -5.32 22.13
CA GLN A 209 8.42 -6.47 22.79
C GLN A 209 9.70 -6.08 23.56
N ALA A 210 10.40 -5.03 23.12
CA ALA A 210 11.59 -4.54 23.80
C ALA A 210 11.26 -3.78 25.10
N LEU A 211 10.14 -3.05 25.15
CA LEU A 211 9.79 -2.18 26.28
C LEU A 211 9.83 -2.89 27.66
N PRO A 212 9.24 -4.10 27.84
CA PRO A 212 9.31 -4.82 29.12
C PRO A 212 10.74 -5.19 29.55
N LEU A 213 11.67 -5.31 28.60
CA LEU A 213 13.07 -5.72 28.85
C LEU A 213 13.98 -4.55 29.23
N LEU A 214 13.56 -3.31 28.95
CA LEU A 214 14.32 -2.10 29.26
C LEU A 214 14.13 -1.70 30.73
N SER A 215 15.19 -1.18 31.35
CA SER A 215 15.09 -0.54 32.66
C SER A 215 14.39 0.82 32.58
N PRO A 216 13.76 1.27 33.67
CA PRO A 216 13.17 2.61 33.74
C PRO A 216 14.16 3.74 33.42
N LYS A 217 15.46 3.53 33.68
CA LYS A 217 16.52 4.51 33.37
C LYS A 217 16.68 4.70 31.86
N THR A 218 16.67 3.62 31.09
CA THR A 218 16.80 3.64 29.63
C THR A 218 15.58 4.25 28.97
N ILE A 219 14.38 3.93 29.47
CA ILE A 219 13.14 4.57 29.00
C ILE A 219 13.16 6.08 29.30
N LYS A 220 13.55 6.47 30.52
CA LYS A 220 13.65 7.89 30.90
C LYS A 220 14.64 8.65 30.02
N TYR A 221 15.77 8.02 29.69
CA TYR A 221 16.78 8.60 28.82
C TYR A 221 16.22 8.94 27.43
N HIS A 222 15.55 7.97 26.79
CA HIS A 222 15.00 8.18 25.45
C HIS A 222 13.76 9.09 25.42
N LEU A 223 12.89 9.02 26.44
CA LEU A 223 11.77 9.96 26.56
C LEU A 223 12.24 11.40 26.75
N GLY A 224 13.24 11.63 27.62
CA GLY A 224 13.78 12.97 27.88
C GLY A 224 14.53 13.59 26.69
N ARG A 225 14.93 12.77 25.71
CA ARG A 225 15.56 13.21 24.46
C ARG A 225 14.59 13.21 23.27
N GLU A 226 13.34 12.84 23.50
CA GLU A 226 12.31 12.71 22.47
C GLU A 226 12.66 11.68 21.38
N ASP A 227 13.58 10.75 21.66
CA ASP A 227 14.07 9.76 20.68
C ASP A 227 12.92 8.84 20.21
N PHE A 228 12.10 8.35 21.15
CA PHE A 228 10.94 7.50 20.85
C PHE A 228 9.90 8.26 20.03
N GLU A 229 9.57 9.49 20.42
CA GLU A 229 8.61 10.33 19.71
C GLU A 229 9.07 10.57 18.27
N ARG A 230 10.33 10.96 18.10
CA ARG A 230 10.92 11.27 16.80
C ARG A 230 10.94 10.05 15.89
N TRP A 231 11.37 8.90 16.40
CA TRP A 231 11.39 7.66 15.61
C TRP A 231 9.98 7.24 15.18
N VAL A 232 9.00 7.30 16.08
CA VAL A 232 7.60 6.98 15.75
C VAL A 232 7.03 7.94 14.69
N ARG A 233 7.34 9.23 14.78
CA ARG A 233 6.87 10.24 13.81
C ARG A 233 7.56 10.13 12.45
N GLU A 234 8.88 10.05 12.44
CA GLU A 234 9.69 10.16 11.22
C GLU A 234 9.88 8.84 10.49
N VAL A 235 9.84 7.71 11.20
CA VAL A 235 10.11 6.38 10.63
C VAL A 235 8.85 5.52 10.53
N ILE A 236 8.09 5.42 11.63
CA ILE A 236 6.84 4.64 11.67
C ILE A 236 5.68 5.42 11.04
N HIS A 237 5.77 6.75 10.98
CA HIS A 237 4.76 7.66 10.46
C HIS A 237 3.42 7.60 11.20
N ASP A 238 3.47 7.35 12.52
CA ASP A 238 2.28 7.40 13.39
C ASP A 238 2.26 8.69 14.23
N GLU A 239 1.60 9.72 13.68
CA GLU A 239 1.44 11.02 14.34
C GLU A 239 0.63 10.93 15.65
N GLU A 240 -0.31 10.00 15.74
CA GLU A 240 -1.15 9.86 16.93
C GLU A 240 -0.36 9.22 18.07
N LEU A 241 0.39 8.13 17.79
CA LEU A 241 1.27 7.53 18.79
C LEU A 241 2.37 8.50 19.23
N SER A 242 2.97 9.23 18.29
CA SER A 242 3.96 10.26 18.57
C SER A 242 3.40 11.30 19.56
N ARG A 243 2.18 11.81 19.31
CA ARG A 243 1.50 12.74 20.21
C ARG A 243 1.20 12.15 21.59
N GLN A 244 0.86 10.86 21.67
CA GLN A 244 0.60 10.19 22.94
C GLN A 244 1.88 10.01 23.77
N ILE A 245 2.97 9.59 23.13
CA ILE A 245 4.30 9.47 23.77
C ILE A 245 4.78 10.85 24.26
N HIS A 246 4.62 11.89 23.46
CA HIS A 246 4.95 13.26 23.87
C HIS A 246 4.20 13.70 25.13
N LYS A 247 2.87 13.47 25.16
CA LYS A 247 2.05 13.76 26.34
C LYS A 247 2.47 12.94 27.57
N LEU A 248 2.90 11.70 27.36
CA LEU A 248 3.39 10.84 28.43
C LEU A 248 4.71 11.37 29.00
N ALA A 249 5.64 11.79 28.15
CA ALA A 249 6.93 12.35 28.56
C ALA A 249 6.80 13.63 29.42
N GLN A 250 5.71 14.37 29.27
CA GLN A 250 5.41 15.58 30.05
C GLN A 250 4.75 15.31 31.42
N ARG A 251 4.32 14.07 31.70
CA ARG A 251 3.69 13.74 32.97
C ARG A 251 4.74 13.56 34.07
N ASP A 252 4.37 13.88 35.30
CA ASP A 252 5.20 13.64 36.49
C ASP A 252 5.07 12.17 36.95
N ILE A 253 5.49 11.25 36.08
CA ILE A 253 5.53 9.80 36.33
C ILE A 253 6.95 9.30 36.14
N ALA A 254 7.41 8.41 37.02
CA ALA A 254 8.78 7.92 37.03
C ALA A 254 8.86 6.45 37.42
N GLY A 255 10.03 5.84 37.18
CA GLY A 255 10.27 4.45 37.54
C GLY A 255 9.42 3.48 36.71
N GLU A 256 8.96 2.40 37.34
CA GLU A 256 8.15 1.37 36.68
C GLU A 256 6.81 1.92 36.17
N ALA A 257 6.17 2.84 36.89
CA ALA A 257 4.89 3.43 36.45
C ALA A 257 4.99 4.17 35.11
N MET A 258 6.14 4.81 34.82
CA MET A 258 6.40 5.44 33.53
C MET A 258 6.61 4.39 32.42
N LYS A 259 7.28 3.29 32.75
CA LYS A 259 7.52 2.18 31.83
C LYS A 259 6.20 1.48 31.47
N ASP A 260 5.37 1.18 32.47
CA ASP A 260 4.06 0.57 32.29
C ASP A 260 3.16 1.48 31.45
N ALA A 261 3.11 2.78 31.77
CA ALA A 261 2.34 3.74 30.98
C ALA A 261 2.78 3.81 29.51
N LEU A 262 4.10 3.73 29.25
CA LEU A 262 4.62 3.72 27.88
C LEU A 262 4.24 2.42 27.17
N TYR A 263 4.40 1.29 27.84
CA TYR A 263 3.99 -0.02 27.32
C TYR A 263 2.51 -0.03 26.97
N ASP A 264 1.64 0.39 27.89
CA ASP A 264 0.19 0.44 27.69
C ASP A 264 -0.20 1.36 26.53
N THR A 265 0.45 2.53 26.43
CA THR A 265 0.22 3.48 25.32
C THR A 265 0.56 2.84 23.98
N VAL A 266 1.72 2.19 23.89
CA VAL A 266 2.18 1.55 22.65
C VAL A 266 1.36 0.30 22.35
N SER A 267 1.01 -0.50 23.36
CA SER A 267 0.18 -1.71 23.21
C SER A 267 -1.22 -1.38 22.75
N HIS A 268 -1.91 -0.43 23.40
CA HIS A 268 -3.25 -0.01 23.00
C HIS A 268 -3.25 0.52 21.57
N ARG A 269 -2.24 1.30 21.20
CA ARG A 269 -2.11 1.77 19.83
C ARG A 269 -1.82 0.63 18.86
N PHE A 270 -0.96 -0.31 19.23
CA PHE A 270 -0.69 -1.49 18.42
C PHE A 270 -1.96 -2.30 18.17
N ASP A 271 -2.76 -2.56 19.21
CA ASP A 271 -4.02 -3.31 19.13
C ASP A 271 -5.07 -2.55 18.28
N GLU A 272 -5.17 -1.23 18.45
CA GLU A 272 -6.04 -0.38 17.61
C GLU A 272 -5.65 -0.54 16.14
N LEU A 273 -4.35 -0.47 15.84
CA LEU A 273 -3.85 -0.61 14.48
C LEU A 273 -4.04 -2.04 13.95
N GLU A 274 -3.75 -3.07 14.74
CA GLU A 274 -3.98 -4.47 14.39
C GLU A 274 -5.46 -4.79 14.14
N SER A 275 -6.39 -4.13 14.83
CA SER A 275 -7.83 -4.30 14.59
C SER A 275 -8.34 -3.68 13.28
N LEU A 276 -7.54 -2.79 12.66
CA LEU A 276 -7.87 -2.14 11.39
C LEU A 276 -7.39 -2.95 10.16
N ILE A 277 -6.74 -4.08 10.42
CA ILE A 277 -6.21 -5.04 9.45
C ILE A 277 -7.21 -6.19 9.27
#